data_AF-A0A1N6GEA2-F1
#
_entry.id   AF-A0A1N6GEA2-F1
#
_cell.length_a   1.000
_cell.length_b   1.000
_cell.length_c   1.000
_cell.angle_alpha   90.00
_cell.angle_beta   90.00
_cell.angle_gamma   90.00
#
_symmetry.space_group_name_H-M   'P 1'
#
loop_
_entity.id
_entity.type
_entity.pdbx_description
1 polymer ?
#
loop_
_entity_poly.entity_id
_entity_poly.type
_entity_poly.pdbx_seq_one_letter_code
_entity_poly.pdbx_strand_id
1 'polypeptide(L)'
;MYTYESIHEPKQFTYDVAQRVTEHLIEYYFISKGERDLLKMVQYSFVEDVNERKLYNFGFGDYNFWNGRIADHVISNNGDTYKVFNTVLSTVPGFFEIQNNAILQVKGSDSSPGFAEACRVSCRKNCADFCSNAGRRINIYRGYVNKHYDILRKDYAIYGELVRTENKIIMIDYTPDQQQESIFLTRNKNQYNMKAEENQTQEVMEPTSEEEMWALFFKQREAANWSDLFARQNAEAKAYIRGILYPDELEPGSK
;
A
#
# COMPACT_ATOMS: atom_id res chain seq x y z
N MET A 1 17.71 -38.85 -11.11
CA MET A 1 18.01 -37.86 -12.16
C MET A 1 16.70 -37.12 -12.40
N TYR A 2 16.54 -35.95 -11.79
CA TYR A 2 15.31 -35.16 -11.91
C TYR A 2 15.49 -34.19 -13.06
N THR A 3 14.55 -34.21 -14.01
CA THR A 3 14.60 -33.44 -15.26
C THR A 3 14.31 -31.96 -15.00
N TYR A 4 15.03 -31.11 -15.72
CA TYR A 4 15.10 -29.64 -15.62
C TYR A 4 13.82 -28.92 -16.11
N GLU A 5 12.70 -29.63 -16.22
CA GLU A 5 11.44 -29.15 -16.82
C GLU A 5 10.29 -29.03 -15.81
N SER A 6 10.56 -29.01 -14.51
CA SER A 6 9.63 -28.41 -13.55
C SER A 6 9.75 -26.89 -13.63
N ILE A 7 9.14 -26.34 -14.67
CA ILE A 7 8.97 -24.92 -14.95
C ILE A 7 8.34 -24.28 -13.70
N HIS A 8 9.18 -23.70 -12.85
CA HIS A 8 8.72 -22.79 -11.82
C HIS A 8 8.11 -21.58 -12.54
N GLU A 9 6.79 -21.50 -12.59
CA GLU A 9 6.15 -20.20 -12.65
C GLU A 9 6.84 -19.31 -11.61
N PRO A 10 7.32 -18.10 -11.99
CA PRO A 10 7.98 -17.23 -11.04
C PRO A 10 7.01 -17.01 -9.88
N LYS A 11 7.41 -17.40 -8.65
CA LYS A 11 6.60 -17.18 -7.46
C LYS A 11 6.27 -15.70 -7.39
N GLN A 12 5.05 -15.32 -7.76
CA GLN A 12 4.61 -13.94 -7.73
C GLN A 12 4.63 -13.47 -6.26
N PHE A 13 5.58 -12.61 -5.91
CA PHE A 13 5.82 -12.14 -4.54
C PHE A 13 4.83 -11.06 -4.09
N THR A 14 3.98 -10.59 -5.00
CA THR A 14 2.95 -9.56 -4.79
C THR A 14 1.62 -10.00 -5.41
N TYR A 15 0.53 -9.34 -5.02
CA TYR A 15 -0.76 -9.41 -5.71
C TYR A 15 -0.87 -8.29 -6.74
N ASP A 16 -1.73 -8.50 -7.74
CA ASP A 16 -2.14 -7.41 -8.64
C ASP A 16 -2.98 -6.40 -7.86
N VAL A 17 -2.75 -5.12 -8.12
CA VAL A 17 -3.42 -4.00 -7.44
C VAL A 17 -4.26 -3.22 -8.44
N ALA A 18 -5.49 -2.87 -8.04
CA ALA A 18 -6.30 -1.86 -8.72
C ALA A 18 -6.09 -0.51 -8.02
N GLN A 19 -6.09 0.59 -8.75
CA GLN A 19 -5.81 1.92 -8.22
C GLN A 19 -7.03 2.84 -8.35
N ARG A 20 -7.24 3.69 -7.34
CA ARG A 20 -8.19 4.82 -7.38
C ARG A 20 -7.49 6.08 -6.90
N VAL A 21 -7.61 7.16 -7.65
CA VAL A 21 -6.99 8.45 -7.32
C VAL A 21 -8.07 9.52 -7.22
N THR A 22 -8.05 10.30 -6.14
CA THR A 22 -8.83 11.53 -5.96
C THR A 22 -7.88 12.66 -5.52
N GLU A 23 -8.40 13.89 -5.35
CA GLU A 23 -7.58 15.05 -5.01
C GLU A 23 -6.76 14.89 -3.70
N HIS A 24 -7.33 14.23 -2.69
CA HIS A 24 -6.73 14.09 -1.37
C HIS A 24 -6.40 12.64 -0.97
N LEU A 25 -6.67 11.69 -1.86
CA LEU A 25 -6.64 10.27 -1.53
C LEU A 25 -6.12 9.44 -2.70
N ILE A 26 -5.14 8.59 -2.45
CA ILE A 26 -4.70 7.55 -3.40
C ILE A 26 -4.91 6.20 -2.73
N GLU A 27 -5.65 5.32 -3.40
CA GLU A 27 -6.01 4.01 -2.89
C GLU A 27 -5.57 2.92 -3.84
N TYR A 28 -5.10 1.81 -3.26
CA TYR A 28 -4.83 0.58 -3.97
C TYR A 28 -5.61 -0.55 -3.33
N TYR A 29 -6.27 -1.34 -4.16
CA TYR A 29 -7.09 -2.48 -3.76
C TYR A 29 -6.50 -3.77 -4.29
N PHE A 30 -6.47 -4.81 -3.47
CA PHE A 30 -6.05 -6.13 -3.91
C PHE A 30 -6.77 -7.22 -3.13
N ILE A 31 -6.89 -8.40 -3.74
CA ILE A 31 -7.45 -9.58 -3.09
C ILE A 31 -6.29 -10.43 -2.56
N SER A 32 -6.18 -10.52 -1.24
CA SER A 32 -5.30 -11.45 -0.55
C SER A 32 -5.89 -12.85 -0.62
N LYS A 33 -5.17 -13.77 -1.26
CA LYS A 33 -5.62 -15.15 -1.57
C LYS A 33 -4.93 -16.18 -0.67
N GLY A 34 -4.96 -15.92 0.63
CA GLY A 34 -4.42 -16.81 1.64
C GLY A 34 -5.33 -18.02 1.88
N GLU A 35 -5.63 -18.32 3.14
CA GLU A 35 -6.64 -19.33 3.51
C GLU A 35 -8.05 -18.97 2.99
N ARG A 36 -8.31 -17.68 2.80
CA ARG A 36 -9.54 -17.13 2.22
C ARG A 36 -9.24 -15.88 1.40
N ASP A 37 -10.14 -15.54 0.48
CA ASP A 37 -10.07 -14.28 -0.25
C ASP A 37 -10.48 -13.11 0.66
N LEU A 38 -9.61 -12.12 0.80
CA LEU A 38 -9.88 -10.89 1.55
C LEU A 38 -9.56 -9.67 0.69
N LEU A 39 -10.54 -8.78 0.53
CA LEU A 39 -10.29 -7.48 -0.08
C LEU A 39 -9.50 -6.63 0.92
N LYS A 40 -8.33 -6.17 0.48
CA LYS A 40 -7.44 -5.31 1.24
C LYS A 40 -7.29 -3.97 0.54
N MET A 41 -7.04 -2.93 1.34
CA MET A 41 -6.83 -1.58 0.85
C MET A 41 -5.55 -0.99 1.43
N VAL A 42 -4.76 -0.39 0.56
CA VAL A 42 -3.70 0.57 0.90
C VAL A 42 -4.24 1.95 0.61
N GLN A 43 -4.04 2.89 1.53
CA GLN A 43 -4.54 4.24 1.42
C GLN A 43 -3.45 5.24 1.77
N TYR A 44 -3.27 6.23 0.90
CA TYR A 44 -2.42 7.39 1.11
C TYR A 44 -3.33 8.60 1.30
N SER A 45 -3.48 9.05 2.55
CA SER A 45 -4.40 10.13 2.91
C SER A 45 -3.63 11.41 3.20
N PHE A 46 -4.01 12.52 2.57
CA PHE A 46 -3.43 13.83 2.89
C PHE A 46 -3.65 14.17 4.37
N VAL A 47 -2.62 14.69 5.02
CA VAL A 47 -2.62 15.10 6.42
C VAL A 47 -2.57 16.63 6.51
N GLU A 48 -1.51 17.24 5.97
CA GLU A 48 -1.27 18.68 6.01
C GLU A 48 -0.13 19.05 5.05
N ASP A 49 0.13 20.35 4.90
CA ASP A 49 1.33 20.85 4.23
C ASP A 49 2.49 21.03 5.22
N VAL A 50 3.67 20.52 4.86
CA VAL A 50 4.92 20.56 5.62
C VAL A 50 6.01 21.11 4.71
N ASN A 51 6.50 22.33 4.98
CA ASN A 51 7.53 23.02 4.19
C ASN A 51 7.23 22.97 2.67
N GLU A 52 6.04 23.41 2.27
CA GLU A 52 5.59 23.43 0.86
C GLU A 52 5.43 22.04 0.20
N ARG A 53 5.44 20.97 1.00
CA ARG A 53 5.19 19.59 0.56
C ARG A 53 3.96 19.03 1.24
N LYS A 54 3.15 18.27 0.50
CA LYS A 54 2.02 17.56 1.08
C LYS A 54 2.50 16.36 1.90
N LEU A 55 2.11 16.29 3.16
CA LEU A 55 2.30 15.13 4.03
C LEU A 55 1.13 14.15 3.84
N TYR A 56 1.44 12.89 3.57
CA TYR A 56 0.46 11.81 3.45
C TYR A 56 0.70 10.73 4.49
N ASN A 57 -0.37 10.23 5.10
CA ASN A 57 -0.33 9.05 5.98
C ASN A 57 -0.47 7.76 5.15
N PHE A 58 0.40 6.78 5.41
CA PHE A 58 0.38 5.46 4.80
C PHE A 58 -0.44 4.46 5.63
N GLY A 59 -1.68 4.21 5.22
CA GLY A 59 -2.59 3.26 5.85
C GLY A 59 -2.72 1.94 5.07
N PHE A 60 -2.88 0.83 5.79
CA PHE A 60 -3.16 -0.47 5.19
C PHE A 60 -4.00 -1.35 6.14
N GLY A 61 -4.91 -2.14 5.57
CA GLY A 61 -5.67 -3.17 6.30
C GLY A 61 -6.76 -3.82 5.46
N ASP A 62 -7.67 -4.52 6.15
CA ASP A 62 -8.81 -5.17 5.49
C ASP A 62 -9.85 -4.10 5.08
N TYR A 63 -10.41 -4.21 3.88
CA TYR A 63 -11.43 -3.28 3.42
C TYR A 63 -12.78 -3.58 4.09
N ASN A 64 -13.39 -2.58 4.72
CA ASN A 64 -14.71 -2.71 5.31
C ASN A 64 -15.79 -2.18 4.35
N PHE A 65 -16.56 -3.10 3.78
CA PHE A 65 -17.64 -2.77 2.84
C PHE A 65 -18.75 -1.89 3.43
N TRP A 66 -18.96 -1.91 4.75
CA TRP A 66 -20.03 -1.15 5.39
C TRP A 66 -19.79 0.35 5.42
N ASN A 67 -18.51 0.76 5.53
CA ASN A 67 -18.16 2.17 5.67
C ASN A 67 -17.10 2.65 4.67
N GLY A 68 -16.61 1.75 3.80
CA GLY A 68 -15.59 2.04 2.81
C GLY A 68 -14.22 2.39 3.40
N ARG A 69 -13.95 2.01 4.65
CA ARG A 69 -12.70 2.35 5.37
C ARG A 69 -11.82 1.14 5.58
N ILE A 70 -10.55 1.42 5.92
CA ILE A 70 -9.60 0.40 6.37
C ILE A 70 -9.98 -0.05 7.79
N ALA A 71 -10.15 -1.36 7.97
CA ALA A 71 -10.15 -2.02 9.27
C ALA A 71 -8.70 -2.46 9.60
N ASP A 72 -7.92 -1.53 10.13
CA ASP A 72 -6.50 -1.76 10.40
C ASP A 72 -6.24 -2.55 11.69
N HIS A 73 -7.20 -2.59 12.61
CA HIS A 73 -7.11 -3.29 13.90
C HIS A 73 -7.34 -4.80 13.80
N VAL A 74 -7.80 -5.30 12.64
CA VAL A 74 -8.10 -6.72 12.43
C VAL A 74 -6.85 -7.48 12.03
N ILE A 75 -6.55 -8.56 12.77
CA ILE A 75 -5.54 -9.54 12.37
C ILE A 75 -6.27 -10.66 11.64
N SER A 76 -6.21 -10.67 10.30
CA SER A 76 -6.94 -11.66 9.50
C SER A 76 -6.34 -13.07 9.54
N ASN A 77 -5.06 -13.22 9.91
CA ASN A 77 -4.31 -14.48 9.95
C ASN A 77 -4.43 -15.33 8.68
N ASN A 78 -4.43 -14.68 7.52
CA ASN A 78 -4.73 -15.34 6.26
C ASN A 78 -3.59 -16.22 5.70
N GLY A 79 -2.49 -16.44 6.43
CA GLY A 79 -1.38 -17.30 5.99
C GLY A 79 -0.48 -16.73 4.89
N ASP A 80 -0.75 -15.53 4.37
CA ASP A 80 -0.04 -14.93 3.24
C ASP A 80 0.65 -13.59 3.59
N THR A 81 0.94 -13.37 4.89
CA THR A 81 1.46 -12.11 5.45
C THR A 81 2.65 -11.53 4.66
N TYR A 82 3.59 -12.37 4.21
CA TYR A 82 4.76 -11.89 3.46
C TYR A 82 4.38 -11.34 2.08
N LYS A 83 3.50 -12.03 1.35
CA LYS A 83 3.02 -11.60 0.03
C LYS A 83 2.16 -10.33 0.16
N VAL A 84 1.32 -10.27 1.19
CA VAL A 84 0.55 -9.06 1.54
C VAL A 84 1.48 -7.88 1.83
N PHE A 85 2.48 -8.06 2.70
CA PHE A 85 3.41 -6.99 3.06
C PHE A 85 4.20 -6.49 1.85
N ASN A 86 4.72 -7.39 1.01
CA ASN A 86 5.40 -7.00 -0.23
C ASN A 86 4.46 -6.25 -1.20
N THR A 87 3.20 -6.68 -1.30
CA THR A 87 2.19 -5.98 -2.12
C THR A 87 2.00 -4.56 -1.63
N VAL A 88 1.82 -4.39 -0.32
CA VAL A 88 1.68 -3.07 0.33
C VAL A 88 2.90 -2.18 0.08
N LEU A 89 4.12 -2.71 0.20
CA LEU A 89 5.32 -1.93 -0.07
C LEU A 89 5.50 -1.59 -1.55
N SER A 90 5.02 -2.45 -2.46
CA SER A 90 5.12 -2.23 -3.91
C SER A 90 4.29 -1.06 -4.43
N THR A 91 3.34 -0.52 -3.65
CA THR A 91 2.55 0.66 -4.03
C THR A 91 3.28 1.99 -3.77
N VAL A 92 4.37 1.98 -2.99
CA VAL A 92 5.12 3.20 -2.62
C VAL A 92 5.73 3.91 -3.84
N PRO A 93 6.39 3.23 -4.80
CA PRO A 93 6.84 3.88 -6.03
C PRO A 93 5.70 4.56 -6.81
N GLY A 94 4.57 3.87 -7.02
CA GLY A 94 3.41 4.43 -7.72
C GLY A 94 2.81 5.64 -7.02
N PHE A 95 2.80 5.67 -5.68
CA PHE A 95 2.44 6.87 -4.92
C PHE A 95 3.33 8.07 -5.28
N PHE A 96 4.65 7.88 -5.32
CA PHE A 96 5.58 8.97 -5.67
C PHE A 96 5.66 9.28 -7.17
N GLU A 97 5.05 8.47 -8.04
CA GLU A 97 4.81 8.85 -9.44
C GLU A 97 3.66 9.86 -9.54
N ILE A 98 2.61 9.68 -8.74
CA ILE A 98 1.48 10.61 -8.66
C ILE A 98 1.84 11.86 -7.85
N GLN A 99 2.52 11.69 -6.70
CA GLN A 99 2.85 12.74 -5.74
C GLN A 99 4.37 12.89 -5.59
N ASN A 100 5.03 13.33 -6.66
CA ASN A 100 6.50 13.37 -6.75
C ASN A 100 7.19 14.24 -5.68
N ASN A 101 6.53 15.30 -5.22
CA ASN A 101 7.07 16.21 -4.18
C ASN A 101 6.38 16.05 -2.81
N ALA A 102 5.83 14.88 -2.51
CA ALA A 102 5.19 14.62 -1.21
C ALA A 102 6.19 14.11 -0.15
N ILE A 103 5.72 14.16 1.10
CA ILE A 103 6.29 13.44 2.24
C ILE A 103 5.33 12.30 2.58
N LEU A 104 5.83 11.07 2.64
CA LEU A 104 5.07 9.91 3.05
C LEU A 104 5.40 9.57 4.50
N GLN A 105 4.42 9.60 5.39
CA GLN A 105 4.52 9.15 6.77
C GLN A 105 4.08 7.69 6.90
N VAL A 106 4.95 6.88 7.48
CA VAL A 106 4.68 5.50 7.90
C VAL A 106 4.67 5.46 9.41
N LYS A 107 3.52 5.15 9.99
CA LYS A 107 3.33 5.01 11.44
C LYS A 107 2.47 3.79 11.74
N GLY A 108 2.75 3.12 12.85
CA GLY A 108 1.86 2.07 13.37
C GLY A 108 0.63 2.70 14.02
N SER A 109 -0.57 2.17 13.76
CA SER A 109 -1.75 2.58 14.55
C SER A 109 -1.69 2.13 16.02
N ASP A 110 -0.70 1.31 16.37
CA ASP A 110 -0.31 0.97 17.72
C ASP A 110 0.75 1.92 18.33
N SER A 111 1.00 3.06 17.67
CA SER A 111 1.92 4.12 18.11
C SER A 111 1.18 5.43 18.47
N SER A 112 -0.14 5.40 18.60
CA SER A 112 -0.91 6.59 19.00
C SER A 112 -0.85 6.83 20.51
N PRO A 113 -0.83 8.10 20.97
CA PRO A 113 -1.05 8.43 22.37
C PRO A 113 -2.40 7.84 22.83
N GLY A 114 -2.39 7.04 23.89
CA GLY A 114 -3.59 6.36 24.39
C GLY A 114 -3.78 4.92 23.88
N PHE A 115 -3.00 4.44 22.89
CA PHE A 115 -3.08 3.04 22.45
C PHE A 115 -2.84 2.06 23.60
N ALA A 116 -1.82 2.30 24.43
CA ALA A 116 -1.50 1.43 25.56
C ALA A 116 -2.69 1.30 26.53
N GLU A 117 -3.39 2.41 26.80
CA GLU A 117 -4.55 2.43 27.67
C GLU A 117 -5.74 1.70 27.06
N ALA A 118 -6.08 1.99 25.80
CA ALA A 118 -7.13 1.28 25.08
C ALA A 118 -6.84 -0.23 24.97
N CYS A 119 -5.56 -0.60 24.78
CA CYS A 119 -5.14 -1.99 24.72
C CYS A 119 -5.36 -2.71 26.06
N ARG A 120 -5.14 -2.05 27.21
CA ARG A 120 -5.25 -2.68 28.56
C ARG A 120 -6.65 -3.26 28.81
N VAL A 121 -7.70 -2.60 28.35
CA VAL A 121 -9.11 -3.03 28.52
C VAL A 121 -9.36 -4.45 28.01
N SER A 122 -8.67 -4.86 26.94
CA SER A 122 -8.84 -6.18 26.30
C SER A 122 -7.50 -6.94 26.15
N CYS A 123 -6.49 -6.57 26.95
CA CYS A 123 -5.13 -7.08 26.78
C CYS A 123 -4.99 -8.53 27.25
N ARG A 124 -4.85 -9.46 26.30
CA ARG A 124 -4.59 -10.87 26.61
C ARG A 124 -3.21 -11.15 27.23
N LYS A 125 -2.27 -10.21 27.12
CA LYS A 125 -0.89 -10.35 27.64
C LYS A 125 -0.73 -9.88 29.08
N ASN A 126 -1.78 -9.30 29.68
CA ASN A 126 -1.75 -8.74 31.03
C ASN A 126 -0.54 -7.81 31.28
N CYS A 127 -0.29 -6.92 30.32
CA CYS A 127 0.77 -5.92 30.40
C CYS A 127 0.57 -4.98 31.61
N ALA A 128 1.60 -4.81 32.44
CA ALA A 128 1.61 -3.85 33.54
C ALA A 128 2.10 -2.47 33.06
N ASP A 129 3.36 -2.15 33.33
CA ASP A 129 3.93 -0.82 33.11
C ASP A 129 4.20 -0.53 31.61
N PHE A 130 4.58 -1.56 30.85
CA PHE A 130 4.86 -1.44 29.42
C PHE A 130 3.88 -2.25 28.57
N CYS A 131 3.36 -1.66 27.50
CA CYS A 131 2.50 -2.37 26.57
C CYS A 131 3.34 -3.13 25.53
N SER A 132 3.41 -4.45 25.65
CA SER A 132 4.07 -5.34 24.66
C SER A 132 3.44 -5.32 23.26
N ASN A 133 2.32 -4.64 23.07
CA ASN A 133 1.66 -4.47 21.77
C ASN A 133 1.88 -3.08 21.16
N ALA A 134 2.40 -2.11 21.92
CA ALA A 134 2.69 -0.80 21.41
C ALA A 134 3.89 -0.86 20.44
N GLY A 135 3.77 -0.14 19.32
CA GLY A 135 4.82 -0.02 18.31
C GLY A 135 5.21 -1.32 17.57
N ARG A 136 4.45 -2.41 17.69
CA ARG A 136 4.72 -3.65 16.94
C ARG A 136 4.64 -3.43 15.43
N ARG A 137 3.69 -2.62 14.96
CA ARG A 137 3.50 -2.36 13.52
C ARG A 137 4.64 -1.53 12.94
N ILE A 138 5.02 -0.43 13.61
CA ILE A 138 6.16 0.38 13.16
C ILE A 138 7.46 -0.44 13.17
N ASN A 139 7.62 -1.39 14.08
CA ASN A 139 8.78 -2.29 14.11
C ASN A 139 8.89 -3.19 12.87
N ILE A 140 7.77 -3.58 12.25
CA ILE A 140 7.79 -4.35 10.99
C ILE A 140 8.36 -3.49 9.86
N TYR A 141 7.88 -2.24 9.73
CA TYR A 141 8.38 -1.31 8.73
C TYR A 141 9.84 -0.92 8.98
N ARG A 142 10.23 -0.64 10.23
CA ARG A 142 11.62 -0.37 10.62
C ARG A 142 12.53 -1.57 10.31
N GLY A 143 12.07 -2.79 10.59
CA GLY A 143 12.81 -4.01 10.25
C GLY A 143 13.09 -4.12 8.74
N TYR A 144 12.10 -3.80 7.91
CA TYR A 144 12.28 -3.73 6.45
C TYR A 144 13.24 -2.61 6.05
N VAL A 145 13.04 -1.38 6.55
CA VAL A 145 13.88 -0.23 6.22
C VAL A 145 15.33 -0.47 6.63
N ASN A 146 15.60 -0.96 7.85
CA ASN A 146 16.97 -1.25 8.30
C ASN A 146 17.62 -2.32 7.41
N LYS A 147 16.90 -3.39 7.09
CA LYS A 147 17.41 -4.47 6.24
C LYS A 147 17.75 -4.01 4.82
N HIS A 148 17.02 -3.02 4.31
CA HIS A 148 17.13 -2.55 2.93
C HIS A 148 17.65 -1.11 2.82
N TYR A 149 18.23 -0.57 3.90
CA TYR A 149 18.53 0.87 4.04
C TYR A 149 19.41 1.41 2.91
N ASP A 150 20.52 0.72 2.62
CA ASP A 150 21.46 1.13 1.58
C ASP A 150 20.90 1.08 0.16
N ILE A 151 19.88 0.26 -0.06
CA ILE A 151 19.18 0.19 -1.35
C ILE A 151 18.15 1.31 -1.42
N LEU A 152 17.30 1.44 -0.40
CA LEU A 152 16.22 2.42 -0.36
C LEU A 152 16.73 3.87 -0.42
N ARG A 153 17.87 4.16 0.23
CA ARG A 153 18.45 5.51 0.25
C ARG A 153 18.92 6.03 -1.11
N LYS A 154 19.01 5.16 -2.12
CA LYS A 154 19.31 5.56 -3.51
C LYS A 154 18.14 6.34 -4.09
N ASP A 155 16.93 5.87 -3.85
CA ASP A 155 15.70 6.43 -4.44
C ASP A 155 14.96 7.37 -3.48
N TYR A 156 15.16 7.22 -2.17
CA TYR A 156 14.43 7.96 -1.14
C TYR A 156 15.35 8.61 -0.12
N ALA A 157 14.99 9.81 0.34
CA ALA A 157 15.49 10.34 1.61
C ALA A 157 14.57 9.88 2.73
N ILE A 158 15.17 9.37 3.81
CA ILE A 158 14.48 8.69 4.92
C ILE A 158 14.73 9.48 6.20
N TYR A 159 13.64 9.88 6.88
CA TYR A 159 13.68 10.64 8.11
C TYR A 159 12.99 9.87 9.24
N GLY A 160 13.49 10.03 10.47
CA GLY A 160 12.94 9.41 11.67
C GLY A 160 11.94 10.28 12.41
N GLU A 161 12.03 11.60 12.25
CA GLU A 161 11.26 12.55 13.05
C GLU A 161 10.94 13.84 12.30
N LEU A 162 9.78 14.42 12.62
CA LEU A 162 9.40 15.79 12.24
C LEU A 162 9.30 16.64 13.50
N VAL A 163 10.24 17.56 13.69
CA VAL A 163 10.26 18.49 14.83
C VAL A 163 9.63 19.81 14.42
N ARG A 164 8.52 20.17 15.07
CA ARG A 164 7.88 21.47 14.85
C ARG A 164 8.55 22.54 15.70
N THR A 165 8.97 23.61 15.05
CA THR A 165 9.45 24.85 15.68
C THR A 165 8.47 25.98 15.35
N GLU A 166 8.61 27.14 15.98
CA GLU A 166 7.68 28.28 15.82
C GLU A 166 7.42 28.66 14.35
N ASN A 167 8.43 28.54 13.47
CA ASN A 167 8.34 29.03 12.08
C ASN A 167 8.62 27.96 11.01
N LYS A 168 8.97 26.72 11.39
CA LYS A 168 9.33 25.67 10.43
C LYS A 168 9.23 24.27 11.02
N ILE A 169 9.13 23.28 10.13
CA ILE A 169 9.22 21.87 10.48
C ILE A 169 10.62 21.39 10.09
N ILE A 170 11.35 20.79 11.02
CA ILE A 170 12.68 20.22 10.78
C ILE A 170 12.52 18.72 10.64
N MET A 171 13.06 18.15 9.56
CA MET A 171 13.11 16.70 9.35
C MET A 171 14.45 16.19 9.88
N ILE A 172 14.42 15.23 10.81
CA ILE A 172 15.63 14.60 11.37
C ILE A 172 15.86 13.28 10.64
N ASP A 173 17.07 13.08 10.14
CA ASP A 173 17.47 11.90 9.40
C ASP A 173 17.17 10.60 10.16
N TYR A 174 16.78 9.57 9.42
CA TYR A 174 16.59 8.24 9.97
C TYR A 174 17.93 7.61 10.29
N THR A 175 18.12 7.24 11.55
CA THR A 175 19.27 6.45 11.99
C THR A 175 18.84 4.98 12.13
N PRO A 176 19.43 4.04 11.37
CA PRO A 176 19.20 2.62 11.59
C PRO A 176 19.41 2.23 13.06
N ASP A 177 18.64 1.24 13.51
CA ASP A 177 18.67 0.66 14.86
C ASP A 177 18.25 1.58 16.03
N GLN A 178 18.06 2.88 15.81
CA GLN A 178 17.41 3.75 16.80
C GLN A 178 15.90 3.49 16.84
N GLN A 179 15.27 3.64 18.00
CA GLN A 179 13.81 3.51 18.13
C GLN A 179 13.11 4.79 17.68
N GLN A 180 12.61 4.79 16.44
CA GLN A 180 11.71 5.84 15.96
C GLN A 180 10.25 5.38 15.96
N GLU A 181 9.34 6.29 16.30
CA GLU A 181 7.90 6.03 16.32
C GLU A 181 7.23 6.21 14.95
N SER A 182 7.97 6.75 13.97
CA SER A 182 7.52 6.97 12.60
C SER A 182 8.70 6.91 11.65
N ILE A 183 8.42 6.67 10.37
CA ILE A 183 9.37 6.80 9.27
C ILE A 183 8.75 7.77 8.28
N PHE A 184 9.52 8.73 7.81
CA PHE A 184 9.10 9.63 6.75
C PHE A 184 9.96 9.40 5.52
N LEU A 185 9.34 9.35 4.34
CA LEU A 185 10.02 9.16 3.07
C LEU A 185 9.74 10.37 2.17
N THR A 186 10.77 10.80 1.45
CA THR A 186 10.61 11.65 0.27
C THR A 186 11.38 11.03 -0.89
N ARG A 187 10.90 11.21 -2.12
CA ARG A 187 11.65 10.75 -3.30
C ARG A 187 12.85 11.67 -3.53
N ASN A 188 14.02 11.08 -3.73
CA ASN A 188 15.22 11.82 -4.12
C ASN A 188 15.00 12.41 -5.52
N LYS A 189 15.44 13.66 -5.73
CA LYS A 189 15.39 14.30 -7.06
C LYS A 189 16.33 13.66 -8.09
N ASN A 190 17.21 12.74 -7.68
CA ASN A 190 18.24 12.15 -8.53
C ASN A 190 17.83 10.75 -9.03
N GLN A 191 17.13 10.74 -10.17
CA GLN A 191 17.22 9.77 -11.28
C GLN A 191 16.06 9.88 -12.29
N TYR A 192 15.23 10.93 -12.22
CA TYR A 192 14.25 11.20 -13.29
C TYR A 192 14.82 12.08 -14.43
N ASN A 193 15.89 12.85 -14.17
CA ASN A 193 16.48 13.76 -15.15
C ASN A 193 17.56 13.14 -16.06
N MET A 194 17.80 11.82 -16.00
CA MET A 194 18.68 11.12 -16.95
C MET A 194 17.92 10.24 -17.96
N LYS A 195 16.59 10.08 -17.80
CA LYS A 195 15.74 9.41 -18.80
C LYS A 195 14.84 10.37 -19.58
N ALA A 196 14.79 11.64 -19.17
CA ALA A 196 13.99 12.68 -19.82
C ALA A 196 14.70 13.39 -20.99
N GLU A 197 15.99 13.13 -21.22
CA GLU A 197 16.77 13.78 -22.30
C GLU A 197 17.32 12.82 -23.37
N GLU A 198 17.00 11.51 -23.32
CA GLU A 198 17.40 10.55 -24.37
C GLU A 198 16.24 10.00 -25.22
N ASN A 199 15.01 10.50 -25.07
CA ASN A 199 13.93 10.22 -26.03
C ASN A 199 13.21 11.50 -26.44
N GLN A 200 13.93 12.37 -27.16
CA GLN A 200 13.34 13.32 -28.11
C GLN A 200 13.84 12.99 -29.51
N THR A 201 13.28 11.93 -30.12
CA THR A 201 12.73 11.92 -31.48
C THR A 201 12.33 10.50 -31.84
N GLN A 202 11.07 10.16 -31.56
CA GLN A 202 10.32 9.21 -32.37
C GLN A 202 8.86 9.63 -32.30
N GLU A 203 8.35 10.18 -33.42
CA GLU A 203 6.92 10.29 -33.65
C GLU A 203 6.32 8.89 -33.59
N VAL A 204 5.38 8.67 -32.67
CA VAL A 204 4.59 7.45 -32.61
C VAL A 204 3.13 7.86 -32.76
N MET A 205 2.53 7.38 -33.84
CA MET A 205 1.10 7.48 -34.13
C MET A 205 0.26 6.96 -32.96
N GLU A 206 -0.82 7.67 -32.64
CA GLU A 206 -1.91 7.18 -31.80
C GLU A 206 -2.55 5.92 -32.43
N PRO A 207 -2.65 4.80 -31.71
CA PRO A 207 -3.55 3.72 -32.09
C PRO A 207 -4.88 3.83 -31.34
N THR A 208 -5.94 3.74 -32.11
CA THR A 208 -7.34 3.68 -31.72
C THR A 208 -7.71 2.33 -31.10
N SER A 209 -8.50 2.43 -30.02
CA SER A 209 -9.27 1.43 -29.25
C SER A 209 -8.53 0.55 -28.22
N GLU A 210 -8.62 0.98 -26.96
CA GLU A 210 -8.39 0.26 -25.70
C GLU A 210 -9.08 -1.12 -25.60
N GLU A 211 -10.10 -1.38 -26.40
CA GLU A 211 -10.90 -2.62 -26.35
C GLU A 211 -10.09 -3.88 -26.71
N GLU A 212 -9.08 -3.77 -27.57
CA GLU A 212 -8.22 -4.90 -27.94
C GLU A 212 -7.20 -5.27 -26.84
N MET A 213 -6.80 -4.29 -26.01
CA MET A 213 -5.89 -4.51 -24.87
C MET A 213 -6.59 -5.24 -23.71
N TRP A 214 -7.86 -4.93 -23.44
CA TRP A 214 -8.65 -5.61 -22.40
C TRP A 214 -9.04 -7.04 -22.80
N ALA A 215 -9.28 -7.31 -24.09
CA ALA A 215 -9.64 -8.64 -24.58
C ALA A 215 -8.52 -9.69 -24.40
N LEU A 216 -7.24 -9.28 -24.43
CA LEU A 216 -6.09 -10.16 -24.17
C LEU A 216 -5.92 -10.48 -22.68
N PHE A 217 -6.30 -9.55 -21.80
CA PHE A 217 -6.18 -9.70 -20.33
C PHE A 217 -7.21 -10.70 -19.76
N PHE A 218 -8.42 -10.76 -20.32
CA PHE A 218 -9.46 -11.69 -19.87
C PHE A 218 -9.32 -13.12 -20.43
N LYS A 219 -8.55 -13.31 -21.52
CA LYS A 219 -8.41 -14.61 -22.18
C LYS A 219 -7.56 -15.64 -21.42
N GLN A 220 -6.89 -15.25 -20.34
CA GLN A 220 -5.96 -16.11 -19.59
C GLN A 220 -6.51 -16.71 -18.29
N ARG A 221 -7.78 -16.50 -17.90
CA ARG A 221 -8.28 -16.88 -16.55
C ARG A 221 -9.53 -17.76 -16.48
N GLU A 222 -9.74 -18.65 -17.43
CA GLU A 222 -10.71 -19.75 -17.26
C GLU A 222 -10.04 -21.07 -16.87
N ALA A 223 -9.95 -21.31 -15.55
CA ALA A 223 -10.15 -22.63 -14.92
C ALA A 223 -9.87 -22.54 -13.40
N ALA A 224 -10.92 -22.46 -12.58
CA ALA A 224 -11.08 -23.24 -11.34
C ALA A 224 -12.32 -22.76 -10.56
N ASN A 225 -13.11 -23.75 -10.16
CA ASN A 225 -14.48 -23.70 -9.69
C ASN A 225 -14.53 -23.80 -8.14
N TRP A 226 -15.02 -22.78 -7.42
CA TRP A 226 -15.23 -22.80 -5.95
C TRP A 226 -16.43 -21.90 -5.59
N SER A 227 -17.63 -22.47 -5.53
CA SER A 227 -18.76 -21.84 -6.23
C SER A 227 -19.85 -21.10 -5.46
N ASP A 228 -19.97 -21.04 -4.12
CA ASP A 228 -21.26 -20.52 -3.59
C ASP A 228 -21.26 -19.51 -2.43
N LEU A 229 -20.38 -19.60 -1.42
CA LEU A 229 -20.24 -18.48 -0.45
C LEU A 229 -19.23 -17.42 -0.94
N PHE A 230 -18.18 -17.88 -1.61
CA PHE A 230 -17.11 -17.06 -2.18
C PHE A 230 -17.55 -16.30 -3.42
N ALA A 231 -18.54 -16.81 -4.16
CA ALA A 231 -19.09 -16.13 -5.33
C ALA A 231 -19.76 -14.80 -4.95
N ARG A 232 -20.41 -14.70 -3.77
CA ARG A 232 -21.08 -13.46 -3.33
C ARG A 232 -20.11 -12.38 -2.88
N GLN A 233 -19.15 -12.71 -2.02
CA GLN A 233 -18.13 -11.74 -1.59
C GLN A 233 -17.18 -11.36 -2.73
N ASN A 234 -16.83 -12.30 -3.62
CA ASN A 234 -16.07 -11.97 -4.82
C ASN A 234 -16.93 -11.22 -5.85
N ALA A 235 -18.24 -11.46 -5.96
CA ALA A 235 -19.09 -10.64 -6.82
C ALA A 235 -19.21 -9.21 -6.30
N GLU A 236 -19.36 -9.00 -4.99
CA GLU A 236 -19.37 -7.68 -4.37
C GLU A 236 -18.01 -6.97 -4.50
N ALA A 237 -16.90 -7.66 -4.23
CA ALA A 237 -15.57 -7.11 -4.41
C ALA A 237 -15.25 -6.82 -5.89
N LYS A 238 -15.62 -7.72 -6.81
CA LYS A 238 -15.46 -7.53 -8.26
C LYS A 238 -16.36 -6.42 -8.77
N ALA A 239 -17.61 -6.34 -8.34
CA ALA A 239 -18.54 -5.27 -8.71
C ALA A 239 -18.07 -3.92 -8.15
N TYR A 240 -17.54 -3.88 -6.93
CA TYR A 240 -16.95 -2.68 -6.35
C TYR A 240 -15.71 -2.23 -7.12
N ILE A 241 -14.76 -3.14 -7.38
CA ILE A 241 -13.57 -2.85 -8.19
C ILE A 241 -13.98 -2.43 -9.61
N ARG A 242 -14.96 -3.09 -10.22
CA ARG A 242 -15.49 -2.72 -11.53
C ARG A 242 -16.13 -1.34 -11.51
N GLY A 243 -16.92 -1.00 -10.49
CA GLY A 243 -17.52 0.34 -10.34
C GLY A 243 -16.49 1.44 -10.07
N ILE A 244 -15.32 1.11 -9.53
CA ILE A 244 -14.18 2.04 -9.45
C ILE A 244 -13.54 2.23 -10.82
N LEU A 245 -13.32 1.14 -11.56
CA LEU A 245 -12.60 1.17 -12.84
C LEU A 245 -13.46 1.68 -14.00
N TYR A 246 -14.78 1.47 -13.93
CA TYR A 246 -15.75 1.78 -14.98
C TYR A 246 -17.00 2.46 -14.36
N PRO A 247 -16.87 3.70 -13.86
CA PRO A 247 -17.96 4.38 -13.15
C PRO A 247 -19.19 4.66 -14.04
N ASP A 248 -18.98 4.80 -15.35
CA ASP A 248 -20.04 5.12 -16.33
C ASP A 248 -20.85 3.89 -16.80
N GLU A 249 -20.42 2.67 -16.44
CA GLU A 249 -21.14 1.42 -16.76
C GLU A 249 -22.17 1.02 -15.68
N LEU A 250 -22.27 1.77 -14.58
CA LEU A 250 -23.30 1.54 -13.57
C LEU A 250 -24.63 2.09 -14.09
N GLU A 251 -25.55 1.19 -14.47
CA GLU A 251 -26.88 1.58 -14.94
C GLU A 251 -27.55 2.54 -13.94
N PRO A 252 -28.18 3.64 -14.42
CA PRO A 252 -28.92 4.55 -13.57
C PRO A 252 -30.21 3.88 -13.09
N GLY A 253 -30.14 3.04 -12.05
CA GLY A 253 -31.29 2.18 -11.75
C GLY A 253 -31.34 1.34 -10.47
N SER A 254 -30.45 1.53 -9.47
CA SER A 254 -30.65 0.84 -8.17
C SER A 254 -30.36 1.77 -6.99
N LYS A 255 -31.43 2.43 -6.53
CA LYS A 255 -31.52 3.02 -5.18
C LYS A 255 -31.73 1.93 -4.14
#